data_AF-A0A353QSK3-F1
#
_entry.id   AF-A0A353QSK3-F1
#
_cell.length_a   1.000
_cell.length_b   1.000
_cell.length_c   1.000
_cell.angle_alpha   90.00
_cell.angle_beta   90.00
_cell.angle_gamma   90.00
#
_symmetry.space_group_name_H-M   'P 1'
#
loop_
_entity.id
_entity.type
_entity.pdbx_description
1 polymer ?
#
loop_
_entity_poly.entity_id
_entity_poly.type
_entity_poly.pdbx_seq_one_letter_code
_entity_poly.pdbx_strand_id
1 'polypeptide(L)' 'MEKLKEKISYLKLWLTTALAFLAGCMSWLFNHIDTSNRIILNIDAVTIVVLLCIIQYLGYELYRIIKYMKE' A
#
# COMPACT_ATOMS: atom_id res chain seq x y z
N MET A 1 -10.56 3.53 25.17
CA MET A 1 -10.72 4.20 23.86
C MET A 1 -9.40 4.67 23.24
N GLU A 2 -8.42 5.16 24.01
CA GLU A 2 -7.14 5.69 23.48
C GLU A 2 -6.32 4.68 22.67
N LYS A 3 -6.12 3.46 23.19
CA LYS A 3 -5.40 2.38 22.48
C LYS A 3 -5.99 2.04 21.10
N LEU A 4 -7.30 2.27 20.91
CA LEU A 4 -7.99 1.97 19.65
C LEU A 4 -7.84 3.11 18.64
N LYS A 5 -7.90 4.37 19.11
CA LYS A 5 -7.51 5.55 18.31
C LYS A 5 -6.07 5.46 17.84
N GLU A 6 -5.16 5.03 18.72
CA GLU A 6 -3.75 4.86 18.41
C GLU A 6 -3.53 3.80 17.33
N LYS A 7 -4.19 2.63 17.46
CA LYS A 7 -4.13 1.56 16.44
C LYS A 7 -4.64 2.03 15.07
N ILE A 8 -5.73 2.80 15.02
CA ILE A 8 -6.23 3.39 13.78
C ILE A 8 -5.23 4.39 13.19
N SER A 9 -4.61 5.21 14.02
CA SER A 9 -3.59 6.18 13.59
C SER A 9 -2.38 5.47 12.96
N TYR A 10 -1.89 4.40 13.59
CA TYR A 10 -0.83 3.56 13.04
C TYR A 10 -1.23 2.92 11.71
N LEU A 11 -2.44 2.35 11.61
CA LEU A 11 -2.92 1.78 10.35
C LEU A 11 -3.02 2.82 9.23
N LYS A 12 -3.50 4.03 9.53
CA LYS A 12 -3.52 5.13 8.56
C LYS A 12 -2.12 5.53 8.12
N LEU A 13 -1.17 5.60 9.05
CA LEU A 13 0.22 5.91 8.75
C LEU A 13 0.81 4.87 7.78
N TRP A 14 0.67 3.58 8.09
CA TRP A 14 1.11 2.50 7.21
C TRP A 14 0.43 2.51 5.84
N LEU A 15 -0.87 2.84 5.78
CA LEU A 15 -1.59 3.01 4.52
C LEU A 15 -0.99 4.16 3.69
N THR A 16 -0.73 5.31 4.30
CA THR A 16 -0.12 6.46 3.61
C THR A 16 1.31 6.16 3.15
N THR A 17 2.10 5.47 3.96
CA THR A 17 3.44 5.01 3.57
C THR A 17 3.39 4.04 2.39
N ALA A 18 2.47 3.08 2.40
CA ALA A 18 2.31 2.14 1.29
C ALA A 18 1.87 2.85 -0.01
N LEU A 19 0.99 3.84 0.08
CA LEU A 19 0.57 4.65 -1.08
C LEU A 19 1.73 5.52 -1.62
N ALA A 20 2.53 6.12 -0.75
CA ALA A 20 3.72 6.86 -1.17
C ALA A 20 4.75 5.95 -1.85
N PHE A 21 4.94 4.74 -1.31
CA PHE A 21 5.81 3.73 -1.92
C PHE A 21 5.29 3.28 -3.29
N LEU A 22 3.97 3.10 -3.45
CA LEU A 22 3.34 2.80 -4.74
C LEU A 22 3.66 3.87 -5.78
N ALA A 23 3.53 5.14 -5.42
CA ALA A 23 3.87 6.26 -6.31
C ALA A 23 5.35 6.23 -6.72
N GLY A 24 6.25 5.88 -5.78
CA GLY A 24 7.67 5.66 -6.05
C GLY A 24 7.94 4.52 -7.04
N CYS A 25 7.31 3.36 -6.83
CA CYS A 25 7.41 2.22 -7.76
C CYS A 25 6.89 2.56 -9.15
N MET A 26 5.76 3.28 -9.26
CA MET A 26 5.22 3.70 -10.54
C MET A 26 6.16 4.68 -11.26
N SER A 27 6.73 5.65 -10.54
CA SER A 27 7.73 6.58 -11.09
C SER A 27 8.98 5.85 -11.59
N TRP A 28 9.46 4.87 -10.83
CA TRP A 28 10.59 4.03 -11.23
C TRP A 28 10.29 3.23 -12.50
N LEU A 29 9.11 2.62 -12.58
CA LEU A 29 8.66 1.86 -13.74
C LEU A 29 8.58 2.73 -14.98
N PHE A 30 8.00 3.94 -14.89
CA PHE A 30 7.95 4.87 -16.02
C PHE A 30 9.33 5.31 -16.50
N ASN A 31 10.29 5.51 -15.60
CA ASN A 31 11.66 5.87 -15.97
C ASN A 31 12.43 4.73 -16.65
N HIS A 32 12.08 3.48 -16.37
CA HIS A 32 12.77 2.31 -16.91
C HIS A 32 11.99 1.61 -18.04
N ILE A 33 10.80 2.09 -18.40
CA ILE A 33 9.95 1.45 -19.41
C ILE A 33 10.58 1.42 -20.81
N ASP A 34 11.37 2.44 -21.15
CA ASP A 34 12.12 2.52 -22.41
C ASP A 34 13.42 1.69 -22.37
N THR A 35 13.86 1.29 -21.18
CA THR A 35 15.02 0.42 -21.04
C THR A 35 14.51 -1.00 -21.26
N SER A 36 14.78 -1.59 -22.43
CA SER A 36 14.28 -2.89 -22.95
C SER A 36 14.56 -4.14 -22.06
N ASN A 37 14.91 -3.96 -20.78
CA ASN A 37 15.14 -5.01 -19.80
C ASN A 37 13.81 -5.53 -19.23
N ARG A 38 13.18 -6.44 -19.99
CA ARG A 38 11.90 -7.09 -19.63
C ARG A 38 11.90 -7.76 -18.26
N ILE A 39 13.06 -8.16 -17.73
CA ILE A 39 13.19 -8.80 -16.42
C ILE A 39 12.88 -7.78 -15.30
N ILE A 40 13.44 -6.58 -15.39
CA ILE A 40 13.21 -5.52 -14.40
C ILE A 40 11.74 -5.10 -14.39
N LEU A 41 11.15 -4.91 -15.58
CA LEU A 41 9.74 -4.58 -15.74
C LEU A 41 8.80 -5.64 -15.12
N ASN A 42 9.11 -6.93 -15.27
CA ASN A 42 8.32 -7.99 -14.65
C ASN A 42 8.45 -8.00 -13.12
N ILE A 43 9.64 -7.75 -12.57
CA ILE A 43 9.86 -7.65 -11.12
C ILE A 43 9.11 -6.45 -10.53
N ASP A 44 9.16 -5.31 -11.21
CA ASP A 44 8.44 -4.09 -10.80
C ASP A 44 6.92 -4.32 -10.83
N ALA A 45 6.41 -4.96 -11.88
CA ALA A 45 4.99 -5.31 -11.99
C ALA A 45 4.53 -6.24 -10.85
N VAL A 46 5.30 -7.29 -10.54
CA VAL A 46 5.01 -8.20 -9.42
C VAL A 46 5.04 -7.44 -8.09
N THR A 47 6.02 -6.56 -7.91
CA THR A 47 6.15 -5.73 -6.70
C THR A 47 4.93 -4.83 -6.51
N ILE A 48 4.45 -4.19 -7.58
CA ILE A 48 3.23 -3.35 -7.57
C ILE A 48 2.01 -4.19 -7.18
N VAL A 49 1.84 -5.38 -7.74
CA VAL A 49 0.70 -6.27 -7.42
C VAL A 49 0.70 -6.65 -5.95
N VAL A 50 1.86 -7.06 -5.41
CA VAL A 50 2.00 -7.38 -3.98
C VAL A 50 1.67 -6.17 -3.11
N LEU A 51 2.14 -4.98 -3.50
CA LEU A 51 1.89 -3.76 -2.76
C LEU A 51 0.40 -3.37 -2.76
N LEU A 52 -0.31 -3.57 -3.88
CA LEU A 52 -1.75 -3.36 -3.96
C LEU A 52 -2.49 -4.30 -3.00
N CYS A 53 -2.11 -5.57 -2.93
CA CYS A 53 -2.68 -6.51 -1.94
C CYS A 53 -2.48 -6.04 -0.50
N ILE A 54 -1.29 -5.51 -0.16
CA ILE A 54 -1.00 -4.96 1.17
C ILE A 54 -1.87 -3.73 1.47
N ILE A 55 -1.99 -2.79 0.53
CA ILE A 55 -2.84 -1.60 0.69
C ILE A 55 -4.30 -2.02 0.92
N GLN A 56 -4.76 -3.01 0.17
CA GLN A 56 -6.13 -3.51 0.25
C GLN A 56 -6.40 -4.20 1.60
N TYR A 57 -5.42 -4.98 2.10
CA TYR A 57 -5.47 -5.57 3.44
C TYR A 57 -5.49 -4.51 4.55
N LEU A 58 -4.60 -3.52 4.48
CA LEU A 58 -4.54 -2.42 5.46
C LEU A 58 -5.86 -1.63 5.47
N GLY A 59 -6.41 -1.33 4.29
CA GLY A 59 -7.70 -0.66 4.16
C GLY A 59 -8.86 -1.49 4.75
N TYR A 60 -8.87 -2.80 4.52
CA TYR A 60 -9.86 -3.70 5.09
C TYR A 60 -9.79 -3.76 6.62
N GLU A 61 -8.59 -3.89 7.19
CA GLU A 61 -8.40 -3.86 8.64
C GLU A 61 -8.89 -2.55 9.26
N LEU A 62 -8.62 -1.43 8.61
CA LEU A 62 -9.07 -0.10 9.03
C LEU A 62 -10.60 0.00 9.01
N TYR A 63 -11.22 -0.45 7.92
CA TYR A 63 -12.68 -0.52 7.79
C TYR A 63 -13.29 -1.43 8.86
N ARG A 64 -12.70 -2.60 9.10
CA ARG A 64 -13.14 -3.57 10.10
C ARG A 64 -13.14 -2.92 11.49
N ILE A 65 -12.02 -2.33 11.91
CA ILE A 65 -11.90 -1.66 13.21
C ILE A 65 -12.93 -0.53 13.36
N ILE A 66 -13.16 0.28 12.33
CA ILE A 66 -14.16 1.36 12.36
C ILE A 66 -15.59 0.81 12.47
N LYS A 67 -15.91 -0.28 11.75
CA LYS A 67 -17.23 -0.91 11.79
C LYS A 67 -17.54 -1.49 13.18
N TYR A 68 -16.59 -2.22 13.77
CA TYR A 68 -16.72 -2.79 15.13
C TYR A 68 -16.76 -1.74 16.25
N MET A 69 -16.43 -0.47 15.97
CA MET A 69 -16.62 0.63 16.93
C MET A 69 -17.99 1.31 16.84
N LYS A 70 -18.72 1.10 15.74
CA LYS A 70 -20.04 1.69 15.52
C LYS A 70 -21.19 0.81 16.04
N GLU A 71 -20.92 -0.48 16.25
CA GLU A 71 -21.77 -1.43 16.98
C GLU A 71 -21.44 -1.36 18.48
#